data_AF-A0A942ELY6-F1
#
_entry.id   AF-A0A942ELY6-F1
#
_cell.length_a   1.000
_cell.length_b   1.000
_cell.length_c   1.000
_cell.angle_alpha   90.00
_cell.angle_beta   90.00
_cell.angle_gamma   90.00
#
_symmetry.space_group_name_H-M   'P 1'
#
loop_
_entity.id
_entity.type
_entity.pdbx_description
1 polymer ?
#
loop_
_entity_poly.entity_id
_entity_poly.type
_entity_poly.pdbx_seq_one_letter_code
_entity_poly.pdbx_strand_id
1 'polypeptide(L)'
;MLRNAEDVFTKLQRIETLAKQDVKLKFTSLAHLMTPELLQYALEKLNKHGAPGVDGVTVKEFASKAEENIAAIHLELKEMKYRASNVRRVHIPKSNGKLRPLGIPTVKDRVAQSAMATIIQMIYEPYFLDVSYGFRPGRSAHDALEAIKGAVDKTPINWIVDVDIRGYFDHVNHDWMIKFLEHRIADKTMLRLVSKCLKAGIMDNGVVTRNEEGTPQGGPISPLLANIYLHYVLDLWFEKQYKPKCLGHSFMVRYADDWAPRRNVNNISGFIEDEGRPLEVDLQGLASNRLVTNDPQWGLREANKEKAA
;
A
#
# COMPACT_ATOMS: atom_id res chain seq x y z
N MET A 1 -35.79 6.68 -26.10
CA MET A 1 -34.41 7.16 -25.83
C MET A 1 -33.74 6.22 -24.85
N LEU A 2 -33.05 5.19 -25.33
CA LEU A 2 -32.24 4.31 -24.49
C LEU A 2 -30.90 4.99 -24.25
N ARG A 3 -30.66 5.50 -23.04
CA ARG A 3 -29.34 5.98 -22.65
C ARG A 3 -28.42 4.75 -22.58
N ASN A 4 -27.39 4.71 -23.41
CA ASN A 4 -26.25 3.81 -23.27
C ASN A 4 -25.64 3.99 -21.87
N ALA A 5 -26.04 3.16 -20.92
CA ALA A 5 -25.39 3.10 -19.62
C ALA A 5 -24.16 2.22 -19.79
N GLU A 6 -23.00 2.85 -20.03
CA GLU A 6 -21.71 2.15 -19.92
C GLU A 6 -21.59 1.51 -18.53
N ASP A 7 -21.34 0.21 -18.53
CA ASP A 7 -21.05 -0.59 -17.35
C ASP A 7 -19.84 -0.03 -16.58
N VAL A 8 -19.86 -0.16 -15.25
CA VAL A 8 -18.82 0.41 -14.38
C VAL A 8 -17.46 -0.19 -14.69
N PHE A 9 -17.38 -1.48 -15.07
CA PHE A 9 -16.11 -2.13 -15.40
C PHE A 9 -15.52 -1.61 -16.71
N THR A 10 -16.36 -1.29 -17.70
CA THR A 10 -15.90 -0.62 -18.93
C THR A 10 -15.28 0.75 -18.62
N LYS A 11 -15.87 1.52 -17.71
CA LYS A 11 -15.30 2.81 -17.27
C LYS A 11 -13.97 2.64 -16.55
N LEU A 12 -13.83 1.60 -15.71
CA LEU A 12 -12.57 1.27 -15.04
C LEU A 12 -11.47 0.90 -16.03
N GLN A 13 -11.78 0.09 -17.05
CA GLN A 13 -10.82 -0.25 -18.12
C GLN A 13 -10.38 0.99 -18.91
N ARG A 14 -11.31 1.93 -19.16
CA ARG A 14 -10.97 3.21 -19.79
C ARG A 14 -10.04 4.04 -18.92
N ILE A 15 -10.25 4.08 -17.60
CA ILE A 15 -9.34 4.76 -16.67
C ILE A 15 -7.95 4.14 -16.74
N GLU A 16 -7.83 2.82 -16.71
CA GLU A 16 -6.55 2.13 -16.83
C GLU A 16 -5.84 2.46 -18.15
N THR A 17 -6.58 2.50 -19.26
CA THR A 17 -6.05 2.82 -20.58
C THR A 17 -5.52 4.26 -20.64
N LEU A 18 -6.28 5.22 -20.11
CA LEU A 18 -5.84 6.62 -20.01
C LEU A 18 -4.64 6.77 -19.07
N ALA A 19 -4.62 6.02 -17.97
CA ALA A 19 -3.52 6.05 -17.00
C ALA A 19 -2.20 5.53 -17.57
N LYS A 20 -2.26 4.59 -18.53
CA LYS A 20 -1.13 4.09 -19.32
C LYS A 20 -0.63 5.12 -20.33
N GLN A 21 -1.54 5.81 -21.01
CA GLN A 21 -1.21 6.73 -22.10
C GLN A 21 -0.61 8.04 -21.59
N ASP A 22 -1.10 8.57 -20.46
CA ASP A 22 -0.62 9.82 -19.90
C ASP A 22 -0.36 9.71 -18.38
N VAL A 23 0.94 9.70 -18.06
CA VAL A 23 1.43 9.64 -16.67
C VAL A 23 1.21 10.94 -15.89
N LYS A 24 0.94 12.07 -16.56
CA LYS A 24 0.64 13.37 -15.93
C LYS A 24 -0.85 13.63 -15.77
N LEU A 25 -1.70 12.81 -16.40
CA LEU A 25 -3.15 12.95 -16.30
C LEU A 25 -3.60 12.80 -14.85
N LYS A 26 -4.42 13.77 -14.43
CA LYS A 26 -5.10 13.74 -13.13
C LYS A 26 -6.56 13.35 -13.30
N PHE A 27 -6.97 12.29 -12.62
CA PHE A 27 -8.33 11.78 -12.67
C PHE A 27 -9.24 12.54 -11.71
N THR A 28 -10.37 13.00 -12.23
CA THR A 28 -11.43 13.68 -11.49
C THR A 28 -12.66 12.79 -11.42
N SER A 29 -13.59 13.12 -10.51
CA SER A 29 -14.86 12.40 -10.36
C SER A 29 -14.69 10.87 -10.33
N LEU A 30 -13.96 10.35 -9.36
CA LEU A 30 -13.76 8.91 -9.17
C LEU A 30 -14.78 8.31 -8.21
N ALA A 31 -15.20 9.08 -7.20
CA ALA A 31 -16.10 8.61 -6.15
C ALA A 31 -17.47 8.14 -6.70
N HIS A 32 -17.94 8.71 -7.81
CA HIS A 32 -19.20 8.29 -8.43
C HIS A 32 -19.14 6.88 -9.04
N LEU A 33 -17.94 6.33 -9.25
CA LEU A 33 -17.75 4.96 -9.74
C LEU A 33 -17.97 3.90 -8.66
N MET A 34 -18.15 4.31 -7.40
CA MET A 34 -18.56 3.42 -6.30
C MET A 34 -20.07 3.14 -6.38
N THR A 35 -20.47 2.56 -7.51
CA THR A 35 -21.86 2.15 -7.80
C THR A 35 -22.22 0.88 -7.03
N PRO A 36 -23.52 0.55 -6.89
CA PRO A 36 -23.94 -0.70 -6.25
C PRO A 36 -23.26 -1.94 -6.85
N GLU A 37 -23.05 -1.97 -8.17
CA GLU A 37 -22.41 -3.08 -8.86
C GLU A 37 -20.93 -3.23 -8.45
N LEU A 38 -20.20 -2.12 -8.33
CA LEU A 38 -18.82 -2.16 -7.86
C LEU A 38 -18.73 -2.54 -6.38
N LEU A 39 -19.68 -2.09 -5.55
CA LEU A 39 -19.75 -2.46 -4.14
C LEU A 39 -20.09 -3.95 -3.95
N GLN A 40 -20.98 -4.49 -4.77
CA GLN A 40 -21.29 -5.93 -4.82
C GLN A 40 -20.03 -6.73 -5.20
N TYR A 41 -19.34 -6.33 -6.26
CA TYR A 41 -18.08 -6.94 -6.66
C TYR A 41 -17.02 -6.87 -5.55
N ALA A 42 -16.95 -5.73 -4.85
CA ALA A 42 -16.03 -5.54 -3.73
C ALA A 42 -16.36 -6.47 -2.55
N LEU A 43 -17.65 -6.72 -2.28
CA LEU A 43 -18.12 -7.69 -1.27
C LEU A 43 -17.73 -9.12 -1.63
N GLU A 44 -17.92 -9.51 -2.88
CA GLU A 44 -17.61 -10.87 -3.37
C GLU A 44 -16.13 -11.21 -3.28
N LYS A 45 -15.25 -10.20 -3.41
CA LYS A 45 -13.80 -10.35 -3.23
C LYS A 45 -13.35 -10.51 -1.78
N LEU A 46 -14.20 -10.20 -0.79
CA LEU A 46 -13.80 -10.31 0.61
C LEU A 46 -13.65 -11.77 1.02
N ASN A 47 -12.72 -12.03 1.94
CA ASN A 47 -12.61 -13.35 2.57
C ASN A 47 -13.87 -13.65 3.39
N LYS A 48 -14.64 -14.65 2.96
CA LYS A 48 -15.90 -15.11 3.59
C LYS A 48 -15.72 -15.56 5.05
N HIS A 49 -14.50 -15.90 5.45
CA HIS A 49 -14.13 -16.31 6.81
C HIS A 49 -13.37 -15.22 7.58
N GLY A 50 -13.28 -14.01 7.05
CA GLY A 50 -12.61 -12.90 7.73
C GLY A 50 -13.35 -12.54 9.02
N ALA A 51 -12.60 -12.37 10.11
CA ALA A 51 -13.15 -12.04 11.42
C ALA A 51 -13.98 -10.73 11.37
N PRO A 52 -14.98 -10.58 12.26
CA PRO A 52 -15.84 -9.40 12.29
C PRO A 52 -15.08 -8.17 12.81
N GLY A 53 -15.62 -6.99 12.50
CA GLY A 53 -15.10 -5.71 13.00
C GLY A 53 -15.55 -5.43 14.44
N VAL A 54 -15.59 -4.14 14.82
CA VAL A 54 -16.09 -3.70 16.14
C VAL A 54 -17.59 -3.92 16.33
N ASP A 55 -18.33 -4.05 15.24
CA ASP A 55 -19.78 -4.26 15.19
C ASP A 55 -20.19 -5.73 15.34
N GLY A 56 -19.23 -6.67 15.34
CA GLY A 56 -19.50 -8.10 15.47
C GLY A 56 -20.10 -8.76 14.21
N VAL A 57 -20.47 -7.98 13.19
CA VAL A 57 -21.11 -8.50 11.98
C VAL A 57 -20.11 -9.28 11.12
N THR A 58 -20.46 -10.52 10.82
CA THR A 58 -19.66 -11.39 9.95
C THR A 58 -19.92 -11.12 8.47
N VAL A 59 -19.00 -11.53 7.60
CA VAL A 59 -19.19 -11.40 6.14
C VAL A 59 -20.41 -12.18 5.66
N LYS A 60 -20.72 -13.32 6.27
CA LYS A 60 -21.88 -14.14 5.92
C LYS A 60 -23.21 -13.44 6.27
N GLU A 61 -23.30 -12.87 7.47
CA GLU A 61 -24.48 -12.10 7.90
C GLU A 61 -24.65 -10.82 7.08
N PHE A 62 -23.55 -10.16 6.72
CA PHE A 62 -23.61 -9.01 5.84
C PHE A 62 -24.07 -9.39 4.43
N ALA A 63 -23.57 -10.51 3.89
CA ALA A 63 -23.91 -10.98 2.56
C ALA A 63 -25.34 -11.55 2.45
N SER A 64 -25.95 -12.02 3.54
CA SER A 64 -27.35 -12.48 3.51
C SER A 64 -28.35 -11.35 3.25
N LYS A 65 -27.95 -10.10 3.53
CA LYS A 65 -28.69 -8.87 3.22
C LYS A 65 -27.88 -7.95 2.29
N ALA A 66 -27.15 -8.53 1.34
CA ALA A 66 -26.23 -7.78 0.50
C ALA A 66 -26.88 -6.60 -0.21
N GLU A 67 -28.06 -6.78 -0.80
CA GLU A 67 -28.77 -5.72 -1.54
C GLU A 67 -29.09 -4.51 -0.66
N GLU A 68 -29.71 -4.73 0.51
CA GLU A 68 -30.02 -3.67 1.48
C GLU A 68 -28.75 -2.97 1.99
N ASN A 69 -27.73 -3.76 2.36
CA ASN A 69 -26.49 -3.25 2.92
C ASN A 69 -25.69 -2.43 1.89
N ILE A 70 -25.66 -2.86 0.63
CA ILE A 70 -24.99 -2.15 -0.46
C ILE A 70 -25.74 -0.88 -0.82
N ALA A 71 -27.07 -0.92 -0.89
CA ALA A 71 -27.89 0.26 -1.11
C ALA A 71 -27.64 1.32 -0.02
N ALA A 72 -27.56 0.89 1.24
CA ALA A 72 -27.24 1.76 2.37
C ALA A 72 -25.84 2.38 2.25
N ILE A 73 -24.80 1.59 1.94
CA ILE A 73 -23.45 2.10 1.69
C ILE A 73 -23.45 3.11 0.54
N HIS A 74 -24.07 2.77 -0.58
CA HIS A 74 -24.11 3.62 -1.75
C HIS A 74 -24.79 4.96 -1.45
N LEU A 75 -25.89 4.95 -0.70
CA LEU A 75 -26.58 6.16 -0.27
C LEU A 75 -25.70 7.00 0.66
N GLU A 76 -25.05 6.40 1.66
CA GLU A 76 -24.11 7.10 2.56
C GLU A 76 -22.98 7.78 1.80
N LEU A 77 -22.45 7.12 0.76
CA LEU A 77 -21.38 7.65 -0.09
C LEU A 77 -21.88 8.80 -0.95
N LYS A 78 -23.04 8.63 -1.61
CA LYS A 78 -23.66 9.64 -2.48
C LYS A 78 -24.03 10.90 -1.70
N GLU A 79 -24.56 10.75 -0.49
CA GLU A 79 -24.92 11.86 0.39
C GLU A 79 -23.73 12.42 1.19
N MET A 80 -22.52 11.90 0.97
CA MET A 80 -21.30 12.32 1.66
C MET A 80 -21.33 12.12 3.19
N LYS A 81 -22.24 11.27 3.67
CA LYS A 81 -22.46 10.93 5.08
C LYS A 81 -21.61 9.75 5.56
N TYR A 82 -20.99 9.00 4.65
CA TYR A 82 -20.12 7.88 5.01
C TYR A 82 -19.05 8.29 6.04
N ARG A 83 -18.95 7.52 7.13
CA ARG A 83 -17.92 7.62 8.15
C ARG A 83 -17.29 6.25 8.34
N ALA A 84 -15.96 6.20 8.32
CA ALA A 84 -15.24 4.98 8.65
C ALA A 84 -15.49 4.64 10.12
N SER A 85 -15.87 3.39 10.39
CA SER A 85 -16.03 2.91 11.76
C SER A 85 -14.66 2.72 12.41
N ASN A 86 -14.66 2.63 13.75
CA ASN A 86 -13.45 2.25 14.46
C ASN A 86 -13.00 0.84 14.04
N VAL A 87 -11.69 0.65 13.97
CA VAL A 87 -11.05 -0.58 13.56
C VAL A 87 -10.77 -1.42 14.81
N ARG A 88 -11.16 -2.70 14.81
CA ARG A 88 -10.98 -3.58 15.98
C ARG A 88 -9.53 -4.08 16.04
N ARG A 89 -8.84 -3.86 17.16
CA ARG A 89 -7.49 -4.37 17.38
C ARG A 89 -7.50 -5.86 17.71
N VAL A 90 -6.62 -6.62 17.07
CA VAL A 90 -6.35 -8.03 17.34
C VAL A 90 -4.85 -8.25 17.37
N HIS A 91 -4.35 -8.99 18.37
CA HIS A 91 -2.94 -9.31 18.50
C HIS A 91 -2.66 -10.70 17.93
N ILE A 92 -1.84 -10.78 16.89
CA ILE A 92 -1.42 -12.04 16.28
C ILE A 92 0.01 -12.36 16.74
N PRO A 93 0.29 -13.55 17.28
CA PRO A 93 1.65 -13.92 17.65
C PRO A 93 2.54 -14.05 16.41
N LYS A 94 3.72 -13.42 16.46
CA LYS A 94 4.80 -13.65 15.49
C LYS A 94 5.62 -14.88 15.92
N SER A 95 6.36 -15.45 14.96
CA SER A 95 7.31 -16.54 15.21
C SER A 95 8.43 -16.17 16.20
N ASN A 96 8.72 -14.88 16.36
CA ASN A 96 9.73 -14.35 17.31
C ASN A 96 9.16 -14.02 18.70
N GLY A 97 7.93 -14.44 19.02
CA GLY A 97 7.29 -14.20 20.32
C GLY A 97 6.70 -12.80 20.52
N LYS A 98 6.96 -11.85 19.61
CA LYS A 98 6.31 -10.52 19.65
C LYS A 98 4.88 -10.59 19.09
N LEU A 99 4.01 -9.68 19.51
CA LEU A 99 2.65 -9.55 18.96
C LEU A 99 2.65 -8.58 17.78
N ARG A 100 1.94 -8.94 16.69
CA ARG A 100 1.61 -8.02 15.58
C ARG A 100 0.19 -7.48 15.81
N PRO A 101 0.01 -6.17 16.00
CA PRO A 101 -1.31 -5.59 16.13
C PRO A 101 -1.97 -5.46 14.75
N LEU A 102 -3.01 -6.25 14.51
CA LEU A 102 -3.87 -6.15 13.33
C LEU A 102 -5.10 -5.29 13.66
N GLY A 103 -5.47 -4.41 12.74
CA GLY A 103 -6.74 -3.70 12.72
C GLY A 103 -7.73 -4.35 11.76
N ILE A 104 -8.88 -4.79 12.28
CA ILE A 104 -9.96 -5.41 11.50
C ILE A 104 -11.11 -4.43 11.35
N PRO A 105 -11.34 -3.84 10.15
CA PRO A 105 -12.48 -2.97 9.91
C PRO A 105 -13.80 -3.75 9.87
N THR A 106 -14.91 -3.02 10.01
CA THR A 106 -16.26 -3.58 9.79
C THR A 106 -16.40 -4.13 8.37
N VAL A 107 -17.38 -5.02 8.13
CA VAL A 107 -17.62 -5.52 6.77
C VAL A 107 -18.00 -4.35 5.84
N LYS A 108 -18.81 -3.41 6.33
CA LYS A 108 -19.19 -2.17 5.64
C LYS A 108 -17.95 -1.42 5.12
N ASP A 109 -17.00 -1.18 6.01
CA ASP A 109 -15.78 -0.45 5.67
C ASP A 109 -14.86 -1.26 4.76
N ARG A 110 -14.79 -2.59 4.92
CA ARG A 110 -14.03 -3.46 4.01
C ARG A 110 -14.58 -3.41 2.58
N VAL A 111 -15.89 -3.40 2.41
CA VAL A 111 -16.54 -3.26 1.09
C VAL A 111 -16.18 -1.90 0.47
N ALA A 112 -16.37 -0.80 1.22
CA ALA A 112 -16.03 0.54 0.74
C ALA A 112 -14.54 0.67 0.38
N GLN A 113 -13.64 0.17 1.25
CA GLN A 113 -12.19 0.17 1.02
C GLN A 113 -11.78 -0.67 -0.20
N SER A 114 -12.40 -1.83 -0.40
CA SER A 114 -12.15 -2.70 -1.54
C SER A 114 -12.60 -2.05 -2.86
N ALA A 115 -13.74 -1.36 -2.86
CA ALA A 115 -14.20 -0.58 -4.02
C ALA A 115 -13.25 0.60 -4.33
N MET A 116 -12.85 1.37 -3.31
CA MET A 116 -11.85 2.44 -3.46
C MET A 116 -10.52 1.90 -3.99
N ALA A 117 -10.03 0.80 -3.43
CA ALA A 117 -8.79 0.15 -3.87
C ALA A 117 -8.88 -0.28 -5.34
N THR A 118 -10.00 -0.85 -5.77
CA THR A 118 -10.21 -1.25 -7.17
C THR A 118 -10.09 -0.06 -8.11
N ILE A 119 -10.70 1.09 -7.79
CA ILE A 119 -10.63 2.29 -8.62
C ILE A 119 -9.20 2.86 -8.65
N ILE A 120 -8.57 3.03 -7.48
CA ILE A 120 -7.24 3.62 -7.37
C ILE A 120 -6.19 2.72 -8.04
N GLN A 121 -6.34 1.40 -7.95
CA GLN A 121 -5.45 0.43 -8.57
C GLN A 121 -5.41 0.60 -10.10
N MET A 122 -6.55 0.86 -10.76
CA MET A 122 -6.57 1.10 -12.21
C MET A 122 -5.71 2.31 -12.63
N ILE A 123 -5.52 3.28 -11.74
CA ILE A 123 -4.73 4.49 -11.99
C ILE A 123 -3.23 4.24 -11.74
N TYR A 124 -2.91 3.53 -10.66
CA TYR A 124 -1.54 3.39 -10.18
C TYR A 124 -0.83 2.13 -10.66
N GLU A 125 -1.55 1.03 -10.92
CA GLU A 125 -0.92 -0.22 -11.37
C GLU A 125 -0.08 -0.05 -12.63
N PRO A 126 -0.54 0.69 -13.68
CA PRO A 126 0.28 0.90 -14.86
C PRO A 126 1.44 1.89 -14.67
N TYR A 127 1.47 2.58 -13.53
CA TYR A 127 2.50 3.58 -13.21
C TYR A 127 3.62 3.01 -12.35
N PHE A 128 3.35 1.94 -11.60
CA PHE A 128 4.36 1.29 -10.76
C PHE A 128 5.51 0.75 -11.59
N LEU A 129 6.73 0.99 -11.12
CA LEU A 129 7.95 0.45 -11.72
C LEU A 129 7.97 -1.08 -11.61
N ASP A 130 8.65 -1.74 -12.55
CA ASP A 130 8.75 -3.19 -12.62
C ASP A 130 9.53 -3.81 -11.45
N VAL A 131 10.28 -3.00 -10.71
CA VAL A 131 11.03 -3.43 -9.52
C VAL A 131 10.14 -3.85 -8.34
N SER A 132 8.86 -3.45 -8.33
CA SER A 132 7.92 -3.76 -7.25
C SER A 132 7.05 -4.97 -7.58
N TYR A 133 7.03 -5.98 -6.70
CA TYR A 133 6.29 -7.23 -6.92
C TYR A 133 5.17 -7.48 -5.90
N GLY A 134 5.34 -7.05 -4.64
CA GLY A 134 4.38 -7.37 -3.58
C GLY A 134 2.99 -6.73 -3.82
N PHE A 135 1.93 -7.47 -3.48
CA PHE A 135 0.52 -7.03 -3.56
C PHE A 135 0.02 -6.56 -4.93
N ARG A 136 0.73 -6.86 -6.02
CA ARG A 136 0.35 -6.44 -7.36
C ARG A 136 -0.32 -7.57 -8.14
N PRO A 137 -1.36 -7.28 -8.93
CA PRO A 137 -2.01 -8.28 -9.77
C PRO A 137 -1.00 -8.82 -10.80
N GLY A 138 -0.95 -10.15 -10.95
CA GLY A 138 -0.04 -10.81 -11.89
C GLY A 138 1.44 -10.78 -11.49
N ARG A 139 1.79 -10.44 -10.24
CA ARG A 139 3.15 -10.52 -9.71
C ARG A 139 3.24 -11.39 -8.47
N SER A 140 4.25 -12.24 -8.42
CA SER A 140 4.45 -13.24 -7.36
C SER A 140 5.81 -13.09 -6.66
N ALA A 141 5.97 -13.79 -5.53
CA ALA A 141 7.27 -13.88 -4.87
C ALA A 141 8.30 -14.66 -5.72
N HIS A 142 7.83 -15.62 -6.53
CA HIS A 142 8.68 -16.35 -7.45
C HIS A 142 9.23 -15.44 -8.55
N ASP A 143 8.41 -14.53 -9.07
CA ASP A 143 8.83 -13.58 -10.11
C ASP A 143 9.92 -12.64 -9.57
N ALA A 144 9.81 -12.23 -8.29
CA ALA A 144 10.84 -11.43 -7.62
C ALA A 144 12.16 -12.20 -7.49
N LEU A 145 12.11 -13.47 -7.08
CA LEU A 145 13.29 -14.33 -6.99
C LEU A 145 13.94 -14.58 -8.36
N GLU A 146 13.12 -14.81 -9.39
CA GLU A 146 13.59 -14.98 -10.76
C GLU A 146 14.28 -13.72 -11.28
N ALA A 147 13.74 -12.54 -10.97
CA ALA A 147 14.37 -11.27 -11.30
C ALA A 147 15.74 -11.08 -10.63
N ILE A 148 15.85 -11.42 -9.33
CA ILE A 148 17.12 -11.39 -8.60
C ILE A 148 18.12 -12.34 -9.24
N LYS A 149 17.72 -13.60 -9.44
CA LYS A 149 18.58 -14.63 -10.06
C LYS A 149 19.05 -14.18 -11.44
N GLY A 150 18.14 -13.70 -12.28
CA GLY A 150 18.46 -13.23 -13.62
C GLY A 150 19.42 -12.04 -13.62
N ALA A 151 19.33 -11.14 -12.63
CA ALA A 151 20.25 -10.01 -12.51
C ALA A 151 21.67 -10.47 -12.10
N VAL A 152 21.76 -11.37 -11.11
CA VAL A 152 23.03 -11.93 -10.64
C VAL A 152 23.71 -12.79 -11.69
N ASP A 153 22.95 -13.61 -12.43
CA ASP A 153 23.51 -14.50 -13.46
C ASP A 153 24.03 -13.73 -14.70
N LYS A 154 23.41 -12.59 -15.02
CA LYS A 154 23.71 -11.84 -16.27
C LYS A 154 24.69 -10.69 -16.09
N THR A 155 24.92 -10.23 -14.87
CA THR A 155 25.77 -9.07 -14.60
C THR A 155 26.70 -9.33 -13.43
N PRO A 156 27.92 -8.78 -13.44
CA PRO A 156 28.85 -8.91 -12.33
C PRO A 156 28.35 -8.08 -11.14
N ILE A 157 27.61 -8.73 -10.24
CA ILE A 157 27.10 -8.16 -8.99
C ILE A 157 28.02 -8.60 -7.86
N ASN A 158 28.67 -7.63 -7.20
CA ASN A 158 29.61 -7.90 -6.10
C ASN A 158 28.95 -7.82 -4.72
N TRP A 159 27.83 -7.08 -4.61
CA TRP A 159 27.18 -6.77 -3.34
C TRP A 159 25.67 -6.90 -3.45
N ILE A 160 25.05 -7.53 -2.45
CA ILE A 160 23.60 -7.58 -2.28
C ILE A 160 23.30 -6.99 -0.90
N VAL A 161 22.39 -6.02 -0.86
CA VAL A 161 21.97 -5.36 0.37
C VAL A 161 20.52 -5.73 0.65
N ASP A 162 20.29 -6.41 1.77
CA ASP A 162 18.94 -6.68 2.27
C ASP A 162 18.46 -5.50 3.14
N VAL A 163 17.27 -4.98 2.85
CA VAL A 163 16.69 -3.80 3.50
C VAL A 163 15.28 -4.13 3.96
N ASP A 164 15.08 -4.05 5.28
CA ASP A 164 13.78 -4.22 5.93
C ASP A 164 13.28 -2.86 6.44
N ILE A 165 12.04 -2.50 6.11
CA ILE A 165 11.46 -1.21 6.53
C ILE A 165 10.72 -1.43 7.84
N ARG A 166 11.43 -1.18 8.95
CA ARG A 166 10.84 -1.38 10.28
C ARG A 166 9.63 -0.50 10.51
N GLY A 167 8.52 -1.13 10.87
CA GLY A 167 7.31 -0.42 11.31
C GLY A 167 6.71 0.46 10.22
N TYR A 168 6.88 0.12 8.94
CA TYR A 168 6.34 0.89 7.82
C TYR A 168 4.89 1.29 8.05
N PHE A 169 4.04 0.28 8.31
CA PHE A 169 2.61 0.48 8.51
C PHE A 169 2.25 1.30 9.75
N ASP A 170 3.17 1.43 10.71
CA ASP A 170 2.94 2.15 11.97
C ASP A 170 3.32 3.64 11.84
N HIS A 171 4.20 4.01 10.90
CA HIS A 171 4.74 5.38 10.76
C HIS A 171 4.38 6.09 9.44
N VAL A 172 3.44 5.54 8.66
CA VAL A 172 2.99 6.22 7.43
C VAL A 172 2.37 7.58 7.76
N ASN A 173 3.00 8.66 7.28
CA ASN A 173 2.45 10.00 7.42
C ASN A 173 1.24 10.20 6.49
N HIS A 174 0.07 10.50 7.07
CA HIS A 174 -1.18 10.63 6.31
C HIS A 174 -1.16 11.80 5.33
N ASP A 175 -0.53 12.92 5.68
CA ASP A 175 -0.49 14.09 4.81
C ASP A 175 0.35 13.83 3.58
N TRP A 176 1.48 13.15 3.73
CA TRP A 176 2.28 12.68 2.60
C TRP A 176 1.54 11.66 1.75
N MET A 177 0.83 10.71 2.37
CA MET A 177 0.00 9.75 1.62
C MET A 177 -1.03 10.47 0.73
N ILE A 178 -1.73 11.48 1.27
CA ILE A 178 -2.71 12.25 0.48
C ILE A 178 -2.01 13.05 -0.62
N LYS A 179 -0.87 13.69 -0.35
CA LYS A 179 -0.07 14.40 -1.37
C LYS A 179 0.38 13.47 -2.50
N PHE A 180 0.81 12.25 -2.17
CA PHE A 180 1.19 11.25 -3.17
C PHE A 180 0.00 10.86 -4.05
N LEU A 181 -1.17 10.64 -3.45
CA LEU A 181 -2.39 10.37 -4.20
C LEU A 181 -2.79 11.54 -5.11
N GLU A 182 -2.59 12.78 -4.67
CA GLU A 182 -2.89 14.02 -5.41
C GLU A 182 -2.06 14.23 -6.69
N HIS A 183 -0.97 13.49 -6.87
CA HIS A 183 -0.22 13.51 -8.13
C HIS A 183 -1.04 12.99 -9.30
N ARG A 184 -1.87 11.96 -9.09
CA ARG A 184 -2.71 11.34 -10.14
C ARG A 184 -4.21 11.52 -9.91
N ILE A 185 -4.64 11.86 -8.70
CA ILE A 185 -6.06 11.99 -8.35
C ILE A 185 -6.36 13.44 -8.00
N ALA A 186 -7.22 14.10 -8.78
CA ALA A 186 -7.75 15.42 -8.48
C ALA A 186 -9.13 15.37 -7.80
N ASP A 187 -9.76 14.19 -7.72
CA ASP A 187 -11.03 14.03 -7.01
C ASP A 187 -10.87 14.14 -5.48
N LYS A 188 -11.24 15.31 -4.95
CA LYS A 188 -11.23 15.60 -3.51
C LYS A 188 -12.19 14.71 -2.72
N THR A 189 -13.25 14.19 -3.32
CA THR A 189 -14.17 13.27 -2.64
C THR A 189 -13.49 11.95 -2.38
N MET A 190 -12.87 11.35 -3.39
CA MET A 190 -12.11 10.11 -3.27
C MET A 190 -10.97 10.25 -2.24
N LEU A 191 -10.18 11.32 -2.34
CA LEU A 191 -9.10 11.59 -1.39
C LEU A 191 -9.61 11.73 0.06
N ARG A 192 -10.77 12.37 0.25
CA ARG A 192 -11.39 12.49 1.56
C ARG A 192 -11.88 11.16 2.11
N LEU A 193 -12.39 10.26 1.27
CA LEU A 193 -12.77 8.90 1.68
C LEU A 193 -11.55 8.10 2.13
N VAL A 194 -10.45 8.15 1.37
CA VAL A 194 -9.18 7.53 1.77
C VAL A 194 -8.67 8.11 3.09
N SER A 195 -8.70 9.44 3.24
CA SER A 195 -8.31 10.11 4.49
C SER A 195 -9.15 9.66 5.68
N LYS A 196 -10.47 9.49 5.50
CA LYS A 196 -11.36 8.94 6.55
C LYS A 196 -10.96 7.53 6.96
N CYS A 197 -10.55 6.68 6.01
CA CYS A 197 -10.08 5.33 6.33
C CYS A 197 -8.74 5.32 7.07
N LEU A 198 -7.81 6.21 6.70
CA LEU A 198 -6.52 6.34 7.38
C LEU A 198 -6.67 6.85 8.82
N LYS A 199 -7.56 7.82 9.04
CA LYS A 199 -7.82 8.44 10.35
C LYS A 199 -8.84 7.68 11.21
N ALA A 200 -9.30 6.51 10.77
CA ALA A 200 -10.23 5.70 11.53
C ALA A 200 -9.62 5.33 12.89
N GLY A 201 -10.38 5.52 13.97
CA GLY A 201 -9.91 5.22 15.33
C GLY A 201 -9.66 3.72 15.51
N ILE A 202 -8.73 3.38 16.40
CA ILE A 202 -8.43 1.98 16.74
C ILE A 202 -9.11 1.67 18.06
N MET A 203 -9.96 0.64 18.09
CA MET A 203 -10.61 0.15 19.28
C MET A 203 -9.87 -1.06 19.82
N ASP A 204 -9.28 -0.92 21.01
CA ASP A 204 -8.57 -1.97 21.74
C ASP A 204 -9.18 -2.12 23.14
N ASN A 205 -9.74 -3.28 23.44
CA ASN A 205 -10.39 -3.60 24.72
C ASN A 205 -11.37 -2.52 25.24
N GLY A 206 -12.18 -1.94 24.34
CA GLY A 206 -13.18 -0.93 24.67
C GLY A 206 -12.64 0.51 24.75
N VAL A 207 -11.32 0.71 24.63
CA VAL A 207 -10.71 2.04 24.53
C VAL A 207 -10.53 2.39 23.06
N VAL A 208 -10.96 3.59 22.67
CA VAL A 208 -10.75 4.12 21.32
C VAL A 208 -9.59 5.09 21.34
N THR A 209 -8.54 4.77 20.59
CA THR A 209 -7.41 5.67 20.35
C THR A 209 -7.53 6.28 18.97
N ARG A 210 -7.08 7.54 18.84
CA ARG A 210 -6.99 8.21 17.54
C ARG A 210 -5.79 7.63 16.77
N ASN A 211 -5.99 7.42 15.47
CA ASN A 211 -4.91 7.01 14.58
C ASN A 211 -4.28 8.26 13.95
N GLU A 212 -3.21 8.77 14.57
CA GLU A 212 -2.54 10.01 14.13
C GLU A 212 -1.50 9.76 13.04
N GLU A 213 -0.92 8.56 13.01
CA GLU A 213 0.04 8.10 12.01
C GLU A 213 -0.15 6.61 11.72
N GLY A 214 0.45 6.14 10.62
CA GLY A 214 0.34 4.75 10.20
C GLY A 214 -0.98 4.42 9.52
N THR A 215 -1.06 3.24 8.91
CA THR A 215 -2.29 2.74 8.30
C THR A 215 -2.80 1.56 9.13
N PRO A 216 -4.12 1.45 9.41
CA PRO A 216 -4.65 0.30 10.14
C PRO A 216 -4.32 -1.01 9.41
N GLN A 217 -3.37 -1.77 9.95
CA GLN A 217 -2.91 -3.03 9.35
C GLN A 217 -4.09 -3.99 9.21
N GLY A 218 -4.55 -4.30 7.99
CA GLY A 218 -5.66 -5.24 7.76
C GLY A 218 -6.86 -4.68 6.99
N GLY A 219 -6.87 -3.39 6.68
CA GLY A 219 -7.83 -2.82 5.71
C GLY A 219 -7.51 -3.26 4.27
N PRO A 220 -8.50 -3.64 3.43
CA PRO A 220 -8.27 -4.04 2.03
C PRO A 220 -7.55 -3.02 1.16
N ILE A 221 -7.63 -1.73 1.49
CA ILE A 221 -6.96 -0.64 0.74
C ILE A 221 -5.50 -0.43 1.15
N SER A 222 -5.13 -0.81 2.38
CA SER A 222 -3.81 -0.54 2.98
C SER A 222 -2.64 -1.07 2.14
N PRO A 223 -2.71 -2.30 1.58
CA PRO A 223 -1.72 -2.81 0.63
C PRO A 223 -1.38 -1.90 -0.55
N LEU A 224 -2.42 -1.36 -1.18
CA LEU A 224 -2.28 -0.50 -2.35
C LEU A 224 -1.65 0.83 -1.94
N LEU A 225 -2.11 1.41 -0.83
CA LEU A 225 -1.55 2.65 -0.30
C LEU A 225 -0.07 2.47 0.06
N ALA A 226 0.30 1.33 0.64
CA ALA A 226 1.69 1.00 0.94
C ALA A 226 2.57 1.04 -0.31
N ASN A 227 2.13 0.37 -1.37
CA ASN A 227 2.83 0.39 -2.65
C ASN A 227 2.92 1.79 -3.28
N ILE A 228 1.85 2.60 -3.20
CA ILE A 228 1.87 3.98 -3.70
C ILE A 228 2.93 4.80 -2.97
N TYR A 229 2.96 4.73 -1.65
CA TYR A 229 3.91 5.50 -0.85
C TYR A 229 5.35 5.06 -1.12
N LEU A 230 5.63 3.76 -1.11
CA LEU A 230 6.96 3.21 -1.37
C LEU A 230 7.41 3.48 -2.80
N HIS A 231 6.48 3.53 -3.74
CA HIS A 231 6.80 3.93 -5.10
C HIS A 231 7.38 5.35 -5.17
N TYR A 232 6.75 6.31 -4.50
CA TYR A 232 7.23 7.69 -4.51
C TYR A 232 8.51 7.90 -3.69
N VAL A 233 8.61 7.26 -2.52
CA VAL A 233 9.72 7.50 -1.59
C VAL A 233 10.96 6.67 -1.95
N LEU A 234 10.77 5.42 -2.40
CA LEU A 234 11.87 4.48 -2.62
C LEU A 234 12.06 4.15 -4.11
N ASP A 235 11.02 3.68 -4.81
CA ASP A 235 11.18 3.19 -6.20
C ASP A 235 11.68 4.29 -7.14
N LEU A 236 11.03 5.46 -7.10
CA LEU A 236 11.42 6.60 -7.93
C LEU A 236 12.76 7.21 -7.51
N TRP A 237 13.07 7.25 -6.22
CA TRP A 237 14.36 7.73 -5.73
C TRP A 237 15.49 6.82 -6.23
N PHE A 238 15.33 5.50 -6.10
CA PHE A 238 16.33 4.54 -6.55
C PHE A 238 16.58 4.69 -8.06
N GLU A 239 15.51 4.64 -8.87
CA GLU A 239 15.64 4.64 -10.32
C GLU A 239 16.13 5.97 -10.90
N LYS A 240 15.72 7.11 -10.30
CA LYS A 240 16.02 8.45 -10.86
C LYS A 240 17.20 9.15 -10.22
N GLN A 241 17.53 8.84 -8.97
CA GLN A 241 18.56 9.57 -8.22
C GLN A 241 19.76 8.69 -7.86
N TYR A 242 19.53 7.46 -7.40
CA TYR A 242 20.60 6.60 -6.94
C TYR A 242 21.28 5.86 -8.10
N LYS A 243 20.52 5.10 -8.88
CA LYS A 243 21.00 4.27 -10.00
C LYS A 243 21.86 5.05 -11.01
N PRO A 244 21.53 6.29 -11.44
CA PRO A 244 22.37 7.04 -12.37
C PRO A 244 23.73 7.46 -11.79
N LYS A 245 23.90 7.46 -10.46
CA LYS A 245 25.15 7.82 -9.78
C LYS A 245 26.04 6.60 -9.51
N CYS A 246 25.53 5.39 -9.70
CA CYS A 246 26.28 4.17 -9.49
C CYS A 246 27.27 3.93 -10.63
N LEU A 247 28.53 3.64 -10.28
CA LEU A 247 29.53 3.16 -11.23
C LEU A 247 29.35 1.65 -11.38
N GLY A 248 28.60 1.22 -12.40
CA GLY A 248 28.37 -0.19 -12.72
C GLY A 248 26.90 -0.62 -12.70
N HIS A 249 26.65 -1.93 -12.70
CA HIS A 249 25.30 -2.49 -12.70
C HIS A 249 24.65 -2.33 -11.32
N SER A 250 23.46 -1.75 -11.30
CA SER A 250 22.62 -1.65 -10.11
C SER A 250 21.18 -1.96 -10.45
N PHE A 251 20.53 -2.73 -9.59
CA PHE A 251 19.13 -3.11 -9.71
C PHE A 251 18.50 -3.16 -8.31
N MET A 252 17.18 -3.05 -8.27
CA MET A 252 16.41 -3.19 -7.03
C MET A 252 15.26 -4.14 -7.30
N VAL A 253 14.96 -4.99 -6.32
CA VAL A 253 13.75 -5.81 -6.29
C VAL A 253 13.09 -5.56 -4.95
N ARG A 254 11.82 -5.12 -4.99
CA ARG A 254 11.01 -4.85 -3.81
C ARG A 254 9.86 -5.84 -3.73
N TYR A 255 9.86 -6.64 -2.68
CA TYR A 255 8.68 -7.38 -2.24
C TYR A 255 8.16 -6.73 -0.96
N ALA A 256 6.85 -6.60 -0.84
CA ALA A 256 6.28 -5.77 0.20
C ALA A 256 6.50 -6.32 1.61
N ASP A 257 6.34 -5.45 2.62
CA ASP A 257 6.41 -5.81 4.03
C ASP A 257 5.28 -6.78 4.43
N ASP A 258 5.65 -8.05 4.55
CA ASP A 258 5.21 -9.07 5.52
C ASP A 258 3.69 -9.18 5.82
N TRP A 259 2.84 -9.20 4.79
CA TRP A 259 1.37 -9.34 4.91
C TRP A 259 0.77 -10.70 4.56
N ALA A 260 1.55 -11.66 4.04
CA ALA A 260 0.97 -12.96 3.71
C ALA A 260 0.69 -13.76 5.00
N PRO A 261 -0.50 -14.35 5.20
CA PRO A 261 -0.65 -15.44 6.16
C PRO A 261 0.30 -16.55 5.70
N ARG A 262 1.45 -16.69 6.37
CA ARG A 262 2.45 -17.72 6.10
C ARG A 262 1.79 -19.09 6.29
N ARG A 263 1.21 -19.65 5.23
CA ARG A 263 1.04 -21.09 5.10
C ARG A 263 2.43 -21.62 4.85
N ASN A 264 3.02 -22.25 5.89
CA ASN A 264 4.23 -23.06 5.88
C ASN A 264 5.02 -23.04 4.55
N VAL A 265 5.81 -21.97 4.35
CA VAL A 265 7.01 -22.07 3.52
C VAL A 265 8.15 -22.11 4.53
N ASN A 266 8.54 -23.33 4.88
CA ASN A 266 9.80 -23.55 5.57
C ASN A 266 10.90 -22.93 4.69
N ASN A 267 11.74 -22.12 5.32
CA ASN A 267 12.97 -21.53 4.78
C ASN A 267 12.83 -20.53 3.62
N ILE A 268 12.87 -19.24 3.95
CA ILE A 268 13.72 -18.28 3.23
C ILE A 268 14.40 -17.39 4.27
N SER A 269 15.47 -17.90 4.86
CA SER A 269 16.54 -17.10 5.49
C SER A 269 17.78 -17.41 4.68
N GLY A 270 18.16 -16.47 3.81
CA GLY A 270 19.38 -16.55 3.01
C GLY A 270 20.36 -15.49 3.51
N PHE A 271 21.38 -15.94 4.23
CA PHE A 271 22.50 -15.18 4.78
C PHE A 271 23.45 -14.68 3.67
N ILE A 272 24.10 -13.51 3.87
CA ILE A 272 25.56 -13.31 4.00
C ILE A 272 25.79 -12.03 4.85
N GLU A 273 26.68 -12.13 5.84
CA GLU A 273 27.16 -11.05 6.70
C GLU A 273 28.22 -10.19 5.99
N ASP A 274 28.15 -8.87 6.14
CA ASP A 274 29.35 -8.05 6.25
C ASP A 274 29.14 -7.01 7.38
N GLU A 275 30.04 -7.03 8.36
CA GLU A 275 30.09 -6.17 9.57
C GLU A 275 28.82 -5.95 10.42
N GLY A 276 27.90 -6.93 10.49
CA GLY A 276 27.04 -7.11 11.67
C GLY A 276 26.06 -5.99 12.03
N ARG A 277 25.66 -5.12 11.10
CA ARG A 277 24.55 -4.17 11.34
C ARG A 277 23.62 -4.06 10.12
N PRO A 278 22.31 -4.32 10.27
CA PRO A 278 21.34 -4.01 9.21
C PRO A 278 21.35 -2.50 8.93
N LEU A 279 21.39 -2.13 7.65
CA LEU A 279 21.25 -0.74 7.22
C LEU A 279 19.81 -0.29 7.47
N GLU A 280 19.62 0.51 8.52
CA GLU A 280 18.34 1.13 8.84
C GLU A 280 18.13 2.35 7.92
N VAL A 281 17.06 2.32 7.14
CA VAL A 281 16.66 3.42 6.27
C VAL A 281 15.56 4.21 6.96
N ASP A 282 15.88 5.43 7.41
CA ASP A 282 14.87 6.37 7.89
C ASP A 282 14.08 6.96 6.72
N LEU A 283 12.80 6.59 6.65
CA LEU A 283 11.86 7.07 5.64
C LEU A 283 11.61 8.58 5.73
N GLN A 284 11.72 9.19 6.92
CA GLN A 284 11.59 10.64 7.10
C GLN A 284 12.83 11.37 6.58
N GLY A 285 14.02 10.78 6.75
CA GLY A 285 15.28 11.23 6.17
C GLY A 285 15.29 11.20 4.63
N LEU A 286 14.78 10.12 4.02
CA LEU A 286 14.63 10.02 2.56
C LEU A 286 13.65 11.05 1.98
N ALA A 287 12.53 11.31 2.66
CA ALA A 287 11.58 12.36 2.25
C ALA A 287 12.14 13.79 2.39
N SER A 288 13.21 13.98 3.17
CA SER A 288 13.85 15.27 3.45
C SER A 288 15.27 15.40 2.90
N ASN A 289 15.71 14.48 2.03
CA ASN A 289 17.06 14.44 1.44
C ASN A 289 18.21 14.37 2.47
N ARG A 290 17.95 13.92 3.71
CA ARG A 290 18.98 13.66 4.72
C ARG A 290 19.07 12.16 4.94
N LEU A 291 19.98 11.50 4.23
CA LEU A 291 20.39 10.16 4.60
C LEU A 291 21.16 10.25 5.92
N VAL A 292 20.57 9.74 7.00
CA VAL A 292 21.33 9.42 8.22
C VAL A 292 21.61 7.94 8.14
N THR A 293 22.81 7.59 7.69
CA THR A 293 23.33 6.24 7.84
C THR A 293 23.90 6.11 9.26
N ASN A 294 23.81 4.93 9.87
CA ASN A 294 24.50 4.63 11.14
C ASN A 294 26.02 4.42 10.95
N ASP A 295 26.59 4.92 9.84
CA ASP A 295 28.02 4.89 9.57
C ASP A 295 28.65 6.21 10.05
N PRO A 296 29.35 6.22 11.21
CA PRO A 296 30.03 7.41 11.71
C PRO A 296 31.12 7.94 10.76
N GLN A 297 31.54 7.17 9.75
CA GLN A 297 32.51 7.62 8.75
C GLN A 297 31.90 8.27 7.51
N TRP A 298 30.58 8.18 7.30
CA TRP A 298 29.93 8.80 6.14
C TRP A 298 29.97 10.33 6.20
N GLY A 299 29.71 10.90 7.39
CA GLY A 299 29.83 12.35 7.62
C GLY A 299 31.24 12.91 7.45
N LEU A 300 32.27 12.09 7.67
CA LEU A 300 33.68 12.45 7.45
C LEU A 300 34.06 12.44 5.96
N ARG A 301 33.40 11.62 5.14
CA ARG A 301 33.65 11.53 3.69
C ARG A 301 33.01 12.68 2.90
N GLU A 302 31.85 13.17 3.33
CA GLU A 302 31.22 14.38 2.77
C GLU A 302 31.96 15.66 3.18
N ALA A 303 32.35 15.80 4.46
CA ALA A 303 33.11 16.96 4.96
C ALA A 303 34.50 17.13 4.30
N ASN A 304 35.11 16.03 3.82
CA ASN A 304 36.38 16.08 3.09
C ASN A 304 36.23 16.38 1.60
N LYS A 305 35.02 16.25 1.02
CA LYS A 305 34.76 16.69 -0.36
C LYS A 305 34.54 18.20 -0.46
N GLU A 306 33.94 18.82 0.56
CA GLU A 306 33.77 20.28 0.60
C GLU A 306 35.07 21.06 0.86
N LYS A 307 36.11 20.42 1.41
CA LYS A 307 37.43 21.03 1.60
C LYS A 307 38.40 20.87 0.43
N ALA A 308 38.00 20.14 -0.62
CA ALA A 308 38.80 19.88 -1.80
C ALA A 308 38.29 20.61 -3.06
N ALA A 309 37.40 21.59 -2.88
CA ALA A 309 36.95 22.53 -3.91
C ALA A 309 37.58 23.92 -3.69
#